data_AF-A0A9D0BXU7-F1
#
_entry.id   AF-A0A9D0BXU7-F1
#
_cell.length_a   1.000
_cell.length_b   1.000
_cell.length_c   1.000
_cell.angle_alpha   90.00
_cell.angle_beta   90.00
_cell.angle_gamma   90.00
#
_symmetry.space_group_name_H-M   'P 1'
#
loop_
_entity.id
_entity.type
_entity.pdbx_description
1 polymer ?
#
loop_
_entity_poly.entity_id
_entity_poly.type
_entity_poly.pdbx_seq_one_letter_code
_entity_poly.pdbx_strand_id
1 'polypeptide(L)'
;GRLSSTHVGAAMLHLKTGAPLFFAAPARLPDGHYEVNFYPLPHFYPGEITQEILQKVTALHTAQLESAVHRYPEQYFWMHRRWKTSPPGKHRPQENLA
;
A
#
# COMPACT_ATOMS: atom_id res chain seq x y z
N GLY A 1 -2.00 -10.27 -7.46
CA GLY A 1 -1.20 -9.02 -7.42
C GLY A 1 0.24 -9.27 -7.88
N ARG A 2 0.99 -8.21 -8.19
CA ARG A 2 2.44 -8.24 -8.50
C ARG A 2 3.20 -7.51 -7.38
N LEU A 3 4.24 -8.15 -6.84
CA LEU A 3 5.10 -7.56 -5.80
C LEU A 3 5.69 -6.22 -6.26
N SER A 4 5.67 -5.24 -5.37
CA SER A 4 6.31 -3.93 -5.54
C SER A 4 7.03 -3.53 -4.25
N SER A 5 8.08 -2.72 -4.37
CA SER A 5 8.62 -2.01 -3.21
C SER A 5 7.51 -1.18 -2.57
N THR A 6 7.32 -1.32 -1.26
CA THR A 6 6.25 -0.67 -0.50
C THR A 6 6.82 -0.13 0.80
N HIS A 7 6.46 1.10 1.15
CA HIS A 7 6.93 1.72 2.38
C HIS A 7 6.34 1.00 3.60
N VAL A 8 7.20 0.62 4.54
CA VAL A 8 6.84 -0.11 5.76
C VAL A 8 6.61 0.80 6.97
N GLY A 9 6.82 2.12 6.83
CA GLY A 9 6.82 3.06 7.96
C GLY A 9 5.54 3.07 8.78
N ALA A 10 4.37 3.05 8.15
CA ALA A 10 3.09 3.00 8.84
C ALA A 10 2.92 1.71 9.65
N ALA A 11 3.31 0.56 9.08
CA ALA A 11 3.30 -0.72 9.76
C ALA A 11 4.29 -0.74 10.93
N MET A 12 5.50 -0.18 10.75
CA MET A 12 6.50 -0.05 11.82
C MET A 12 5.98 0.77 12.99
N LEU A 13 5.33 1.92 12.73
CA LEU A 13 4.77 2.77 13.79
C LEU A 13 3.65 2.05 14.56
N HIS A 14 2.75 1.40 13.83
CA HIS A 14 1.68 0.59 14.43
C HIS A 14 2.24 -0.49 15.36
N LEU A 15 3.18 -1.30 14.87
CA LEU A 15 3.74 -2.42 15.63
C LEU A 15 4.60 -1.96 16.82
N LYS A 16 5.26 -0.80 16.72
CA LYS A 16 6.08 -0.24 17.82
C LYS A 16 5.24 0.38 18.93
N THR A 17 4.16 1.06 18.58
CA THR A 17 3.42 1.91 19.53
C THR A 17 2.07 1.33 19.95
N GLY A 18 1.54 0.37 19.19
CA GLY A 18 0.17 -0.11 19.36
C GLY A 18 -0.89 0.90 18.90
N ALA A 19 -0.49 2.04 18.32
CA ALA A 19 -1.46 3.01 17.82
C ALA A 19 -2.32 2.39 16.70
N PRO A 20 -3.66 2.56 16.70
CA PRO A 20 -4.52 2.04 15.64
C PRO A 20 -4.07 2.50 14.25
N LEU A 21 -4.07 1.58 13.28
CA LEU A 21 -3.69 1.86 11.90
C LEU A 21 -4.95 1.94 11.02
N PHE A 22 -5.07 3.04 10.27
CA PHE A 22 -6.13 3.24 9.29
C PHE A 22 -5.53 3.45 7.90
N PHE A 23 -6.22 2.97 6.87
CA PHE A 23 -6.01 3.39 5.50
C PHE A 23 -7.01 4.50 5.17
N ALA A 24 -6.53 5.66 4.73
CA ALA A 24 -7.37 6.76 4.27
C ALA A 24 -7.44 6.78 2.74
N ALA A 25 -8.63 6.83 2.18
CA ALA A 25 -8.88 6.92 0.75
C ALA A 25 -9.74 8.16 0.45
N PRO A 26 -9.12 9.32 0.20
CA PRO A 26 -9.84 10.46 -0.34
C PRO A 26 -10.19 10.19 -1.81
N ALA A 27 -11.45 10.43 -2.18
CA ALA A 27 -11.94 10.37 -3.55
C ALA A 27 -12.69 11.65 -3.88
N ARG A 28 -12.43 12.21 -5.06
CA ARG A 28 -13.17 13.35 -5.61
C ARG A 28 -14.48 12.84 -6.21
N LEU A 29 -15.58 13.48 -5.84
CA LEU A 29 -16.91 13.19 -6.36
C LEU A 29 -17.20 14.03 -7.63
N PRO A 30 -18.21 13.65 -8.44
CA PRO A 30 -18.54 14.36 -9.67
C PRO A 30 -18.92 15.84 -9.48
N ASP A 31 -19.47 16.18 -8.32
CA ASP A 31 -19.85 17.55 -7.93
C ASP A 31 -18.67 18.41 -7.46
N GLY A 32 -17.45 17.84 -7.43
CA GLY A 32 -16.23 18.52 -7.02
C GLY A 32 -15.93 18.46 -5.53
N HIS A 33 -16.81 17.88 -4.71
CA HIS A 33 -16.54 17.59 -3.30
C HIS A 33 -15.61 16.38 -3.16
N TYR A 34 -15.08 16.18 -1.95
CA TYR A 34 -14.24 15.03 -1.62
C TYR A 34 -14.89 14.21 -0.51
N GLU A 35 -14.92 12.90 -0.71
CA GLU A 35 -15.26 11.93 0.33
C GLU A 35 -13.97 11.30 0.86
N VAL A 36 -13.74 11.35 2.16
CA VAL A 36 -12.56 10.75 2.79
C VAL A 36 -13.00 9.58 3.65
N ASN A 37 -12.75 8.37 3.15
CA ASN A 37 -13.06 7.15 3.87
C ASN A 37 -11.85 6.68 4.68
N PHE A 38 -12.07 6.35 5.96
CA PHE A 38 -11.07 5.74 6.84
C PHE A 38 -11.42 4.27 7.05
N TYR A 39 -10.53 3.39 6.62
CA TYR A 39 -10.69 1.94 6.77
C TYR A 39 -9.77 1.45 7.89
N PRO A 40 -10.31 0.98 9.02
CA PRO A 40 -9.48 0.41 10.07
C PRO A 40 -8.80 -0.86 9.56
N LEU A 41 -7.52 -1.02 9.89
CA LEU A 41 -6.81 -2.29 9.71
C LEU A 41 -6.93 -3.12 10.99
N PRO A 42 -6.79 -4.46 10.90
CA PRO A 42 -6.67 -5.31 12.07
C PRO A 42 -5.63 -4.78 13.04
N HIS A 43 -5.96 -4.79 14.34
CA HIS A 43 -5.04 -4.37 15.38
C HIS A 43 -4.03 -5.48 15.70
N PHE A 44 -2.75 -5.13 15.69
CA PHE A 44 -1.67 -5.99 16.14
C PHE A 44 -1.12 -5.44 17.46
N TYR A 45 -1.09 -6.29 18.48
CA TYR A 45 -0.52 -5.92 19.77
C TYR A 45 1.00 -5.73 19.63
N PRO A 46 1.59 -4.72 20.32
CA PRO A 46 3.03 -4.55 20.35
C PRO A 46 3.76 -5.82 20.82
N GLY A 47 4.87 -6.13 20.17
CA GLY A 47 5.66 -7.33 20.42
C GLY A 47 6.92 -7.34 19.57
N GLU A 48 7.54 -8.51 19.41
CA GLU A 48 8.69 -8.66 18.51
C GLU A 48 8.30 -8.31 17.07
N ILE A 49 9.03 -7.37 16.47
CA ILE A 49 8.79 -6.93 15.08
C ILE A 49 9.63 -7.81 14.16
N THR A 50 9.04 -8.93 13.75
CA THR A 50 9.62 -9.81 12.73
C THR A 50 9.38 -9.26 11.32
N GLN A 51 10.17 -9.71 10.36
CA GLN A 51 9.94 -9.36 8.96
C GLN A 51 8.58 -9.86 8.45
N GLU A 52 8.13 -11.02 8.92
CA GLU A 52 6.85 -11.61 8.53
C GLU A 52 5.66 -10.75 8.97
N ILE A 53 5.63 -10.33 10.25
CA ILE A 53 4.53 -9.50 10.74
C ILE A 53 4.54 -8.12 10.08
N LEU A 54 5.73 -7.56 9.84
CA LEU A 54 5.87 -6.30 9.13
C LEU A 54 5.32 -6.37 7.70
N GLN A 55 5.63 -7.45 6.97
CA GLN A 55 5.10 -7.70 5.63
C GLN A 55 3.59 -7.90 5.66
N LYS A 56 3.06 -8.64 6.64
CA LYS A 56 1.61 -8.87 6.81
C LYS A 56 0.84 -7.56 6.99
N VAL A 57 1.27 -6.69 7.90
CA VAL A 57 0.62 -5.38 8.12
C VAL A 57 0.72 -4.50 6.88
N THR A 58 1.88 -4.48 6.23
CA THR A 58 2.11 -3.71 4.98
C THR A 58 1.22 -4.22 3.84
N ALA A 59 1.01 -5.53 3.74
CA ALA A 59 0.14 -6.14 2.73
C ALA A 59 -1.34 -5.80 2.96
N LEU A 60 -1.80 -5.79 4.22
CA LEU A 60 -3.17 -5.36 4.56
C LEU A 60 -3.42 -3.91 4.16
N HIS A 61 -2.47 -3.02 4.40
CA HIS A 61 -2.55 -1.63 3.95
C HIS A 61 -2.58 -1.53 2.42
N THR A 62 -1.77 -2.34 1.74
CA THR A 62 -1.74 -2.38 0.28
C THR A 62 -3.04 -2.93 -0.32
N ALA A 63 -3.69 -3.89 0.33
CA ALA A 63 -4.97 -4.43 -0.11
C ALA A 63 -6.10 -3.36 -0.07
N GLN A 64 -6.05 -2.46 0.92
CA GLN A 64 -6.95 -1.31 0.98
C GLN A 64 -6.70 -0.32 -0.16
N LEU A 65 -5.41 -0.07 -0.49
CA LEU A 65 -5.07 0.72 -1.68
C LEU A 65 -5.61 0.08 -2.96
N GLU A 66 -5.41 -1.23 -3.16
CA GLU A 66 -5.94 -1.94 -4.34
C GLU A 66 -7.46 -1.81 -4.43
N SER A 67 -8.16 -1.94 -3.29
CA SER A 67 -9.62 -1.77 -3.23
C SER A 67 -10.07 -0.34 -3.59
N ALA A 68 -9.35 0.68 -3.11
CA ALA A 68 -9.63 2.07 -3.46
C ALA A 68 -9.38 2.37 -4.94
N VAL A 69 -8.29 1.83 -5.50
CA VAL A 69 -7.97 1.96 -6.94
C VAL A 69 -9.00 1.24 -7.80
N HIS A 70 -9.52 0.09 -7.40
CA HIS A 70 -10.59 -0.57 -8.13
C HIS A 70 -11.90 0.23 -8.11
N ARG A 71 -12.16 1.00 -7.05
CA ARG A 71 -13.36 1.84 -6.94
C ARG A 71 -13.26 3.11 -7.78
N TYR A 72 -12.10 3.77 -7.78
CA TYR A 72 -11.85 5.03 -8.48
C TYR A 72 -10.55 4.95 -9.29
N PRO A 73 -10.51 4.10 -10.34
CA PRO A 73 -9.28 3.88 -11.10
C PRO A 73 -8.76 5.15 -11.76
N GLU A 74 -9.64 6.04 -12.22
CA GLU A 74 -9.29 7.31 -12.86
C GLU A 74 -8.55 8.28 -11.94
N GLN A 75 -8.67 8.11 -10.61
CA GLN A 75 -8.05 8.98 -9.61
C GLN A 75 -6.71 8.44 -9.10
N TYR A 76 -6.33 7.22 -9.51
CA TYR A 76 -5.02 6.71 -9.18
C TYR A 76 -3.93 7.37 -10.00
N PHE A 77 -2.78 7.62 -9.37
CA PHE A 77 -1.64 8.25 -10.02
C PHE A 77 -0.86 7.25 -10.91
N TRP A 78 -1.46 6.81 -12.03
CA TRP A 78 -0.94 5.78 -12.93
C TRP A 78 0.45 6.09 -13.52
N MET A 79 0.84 7.36 -13.57
CA MET A 79 2.18 7.79 -14.02
C MET A 79 3.29 7.32 -13.08
N HIS A 80 2.97 6.99 -11.83
CA HIS A 80 3.93 6.44 -10.89
C HIS A 80 4.36 5.04 -11.31
N ARG A 81 5.67 4.86 -11.56
CA ARG A 81 6.26 3.57 -11.93
C ARG A 81 6.40 2.63 -10.73
N ARG A 82 5.27 2.24 -10.13
CA ARG A 82 5.20 1.43 -8.90
C ARG A 82 5.97 0.11 -8.96
N TRP A 83 6.08 -0.49 -10.16
CA TRP A 83 6.79 -1.75 -10.39
C TRP A 83 8.17 -1.58 -11.06
N LYS A 84 8.78 -0.39 -10.98
CA LYS A 84 10.12 -0.13 -11.57
C LYS A 84 11.19 -1.04 -10.96
N THR A 85 11.17 -1.20 -9.63
CA THR A 85 12.07 -2.10 -8.91
C THR A 85 11.38 -3.44 -8.68
N SER A 86 12.08 -4.53 -8.97
CA SER A 86 11.62 -5.89 -8.68
C SER A 86 12.37 -6.45 -7.47
N PRO A 87 11.75 -7.37 -6.69
CA PRO A 87 12.44 -8.06 -5.61
C PRO A 87 13.71 -8.77 -6.12
N PRO A 88 14.74 -8.94 -5.28
CA PRO A 88 15.94 -9.70 -5.64
C PRO A 88 15.57 -11.07 -6.20
N GLY A 89 16.20 -11.49 -7.31
CA GLY A 89 15.93 -12.76 -7.98
C GLY A 89 14.91 -12.69 -9.14
N LYS A 90 14.23 -11.56 -9.35
CA LYS A 90 13.42 -11.30 -10.57
C LYS A 90 14.15 -10.32 -11.50
N HIS A 91 15.27 -10.75 -12.09
CA HIS A 91 15.86 -10.02 -13.22
C HIS A 91 14.95 -10.18 -14.44
N ARG A 92 14.39 -9.07 -14.93
CA ARG A 92 13.87 -9.01 -16.30
C ARG A 92 15.06 -8.73 -17.21
N PRO A 93 15.29 -9.48 -18.30
CA PRO A 93 16.29 -9.08 -19.29
C PRO A 93 15.94 -7.66 -19.75
N GLN A 94 16.95 -6.79 -19.86
CA GLN A 94 16.75 -5.49 -20.49
C GLN A 94 16.45 -5.77 -21.96
N GLU A 95 15.20 -5.60 -22.38
CA GLU A 95 14.86 -5.52 -23.80
C GLU A 95 15.52 -4.24 -24.32
N ASN A 96 16.64 -4.42 -25.03
CA ASN A 96 17.24 -3.41 -25.87
C ASN A 96 16.18 -2.98 -26.90
N LEU A 97 15.62 -1.78 -26.75
CA LEU A 97 14.94 -1.12 -27.85
C LEU A 97 16.01 -0.65 -28.84
N ALA A 98 16.12 -1.39 -29.94
CA ALA A 98 16.67 -0.89 -31.19
C ALA A 98 15.70 0.11 -31.83
#